data_AF-A0A259GF80-F1
#
_entry.id   AF-A0A259GF80-F1
#
_cell.length_a   1.000
_cell.length_b   1.000
_cell.length_c   1.000
_cell.angle_alpha   90.00
_cell.angle_beta   90.00
_cell.angle_gamma   90.00
#
_symmetry.space_group_name_H-M   'P 1'
#
loop_
_entity.id
_entity.type
_entity.pdbx_description
1 polymer ?
#
loop_
_entity_poly.entity_id
_entity_poly.type
_entity_poly.pdbx_seq_one_letter_code
_entity_poly.pdbx_strand_id
1 'polypeptide(L)'
;MPAGPINHHWTKNIIANPDGDTLYVTVGSNSNVGERGTAAEAGRASIWAIDLDTGSQRVFASGLRNPNGLAWNPSAARYGRLSTNATNSATTSFPII
;
A
#
# COMPACT_ATOMS: atom_id res chain seq x y z
N MET A 1 3.01 -18.33 15.49
CA MET A 1 2.12 -17.66 14.51
C MET A 1 2.35 -18.25 13.13
N PRO A 2 1.34 -18.33 12.25
CA PRO A 2 1.34 -19.25 11.10
C PRO A 2 2.21 -18.83 9.88
N ALA A 3 3.14 -17.88 10.02
CA ALA A 3 3.98 -17.36 8.91
C ALA A 3 5.43 -17.91 8.90
N GLY A 4 5.74 -18.93 9.70
CA GLY A 4 7.11 -19.44 9.86
C GLY A 4 7.97 -18.59 10.81
N PRO A 5 9.31 -18.73 10.80
CA PRO A 5 10.22 -18.09 11.76
C PRO A 5 10.37 -16.57 11.59
N ILE A 6 9.63 -15.98 10.63
CA ILE A 6 9.77 -14.60 10.19
C ILE A 6 8.58 -13.78 10.68
N ASN A 7 8.86 -12.75 11.48
CA ASN A 7 7.88 -11.75 11.86
C ASN A 7 7.95 -10.57 10.88
N HIS A 8 7.06 -10.57 9.87
CA HIS A 8 6.95 -9.49 8.87
C HIS A 8 5.65 -8.67 9.06
N HIS A 9 5.50 -7.54 8.37
CA HIS A 9 4.22 -6.82 8.33
C HIS A 9 3.25 -7.53 7.38
N TRP A 10 2.41 -8.40 7.95
CA TRP A 10 1.57 -9.35 7.22
C TRP A 10 0.25 -8.75 6.69
N THR A 11 -0.28 -7.72 7.34
CA THR A 11 -1.55 -7.08 6.96
C THR A 11 -1.50 -6.54 5.53
N LYS A 12 -2.56 -6.82 4.78
CA LYS A 12 -2.84 -6.27 3.45
C LYS A 12 -4.20 -5.60 3.53
N ASN A 13 -4.27 -4.30 3.23
CA ASN A 13 -5.54 -3.61 3.06
C ASN A 13 -5.83 -3.45 1.58
N ILE A 14 -7.11 -3.48 1.22
CA ILE A 14 -7.59 -3.35 -0.15
C ILE A 14 -8.73 -2.34 -0.20
N ILE A 15 -8.74 -1.47 -1.20
CA ILE A 15 -9.87 -0.58 -1.50
C ILE A 15 -9.98 -0.39 -3.01
N ALA A 16 -11.21 -0.40 -3.55
CA ALA A 16 -11.45 -0.01 -4.94
C ALA A 16 -11.52 1.52 -5.05
N ASN A 17 -11.15 2.08 -6.20
CA ASN A 17 -11.47 3.47 -6.51
C ASN A 17 -12.98 3.69 -6.65
N PRO A 18 -13.45 4.96 -6.64
CA PRO A 18 -14.86 5.27 -6.81
C PRO A 18 -15.48 4.73 -8.11
N ASP A 19 -14.70 4.69 -9.19
CA ASP A 19 -15.17 4.20 -10.49
C ASP A 19 -15.20 2.67 -10.59
N GLY A 20 -14.53 1.97 -9.66
CA GLY A 20 -14.57 0.51 -9.54
C GLY A 20 -13.68 -0.25 -10.53
N ASP A 21 -12.78 0.42 -11.25
CA ASP A 21 -11.88 -0.18 -12.25
C ASP A 21 -10.47 -0.47 -11.71
N THR A 22 -10.11 0.09 -10.55
CA THR A 22 -8.77 -0.01 -9.98
C THR A 22 -8.80 -0.43 -8.51
N LEU A 23 -8.04 -1.46 -8.16
CA LEU A 23 -7.79 -1.85 -6.76
C LEU A 23 -6.48 -1.29 -6.23
N TYR A 24 -6.52 -0.73 -5.03
CA TYR A 24 -5.33 -0.32 -4.29
C TYR A 24 -5.06 -1.31 -3.16
N VAL A 25 -3.87 -1.91 -3.15
CA VAL A 25 -3.46 -2.94 -2.20
C VAL A 25 -2.22 -2.52 -1.44
N THR A 26 -2.27 -2.52 -0.11
CA THR A 26 -1.09 -2.23 0.72
C THR A 26 -0.24 -3.47 0.91
N VAL A 27 1.09 -3.34 0.87
CA VAL A 27 2.06 -4.41 1.13
C VAL A 27 3.10 -3.88 2.13
N GLY A 28 3.04 -4.37 3.37
CA GLY A 28 4.03 -4.04 4.40
C GLY A 28 5.44 -4.58 4.12
N SER A 29 6.45 -3.93 4.72
CA SER A 29 7.86 -4.34 4.65
C SER A 29 8.08 -5.73 5.25
N ASN A 30 9.16 -6.37 4.83
CA ASN A 30 9.59 -7.65 5.38
C ASN A 30 10.29 -7.47 6.74
N SER A 31 10.90 -6.32 6.96
CA SER A 31 11.76 -6.02 8.12
C SER A 31 11.44 -4.64 8.73
N ASN A 32 12.10 -4.32 9.85
CA ASN A 32 11.92 -3.02 10.51
C ASN A 32 12.69 -1.91 9.79
N VAL A 33 13.95 -2.18 9.43
CA VAL A 33 14.85 -1.27 8.68
C VAL A 33 15.63 -1.99 7.57
N GLY A 34 15.01 -3.01 6.95
CA GLY A 34 15.62 -3.73 5.83
C GLY A 34 16.78 -4.66 6.22
N GLU A 35 16.82 -5.13 7.47
CA GLU A 35 17.90 -5.95 8.03
C GLU A 35 18.12 -7.28 7.29
N ARG A 36 17.17 -7.67 6.44
CA ARG A 36 17.20 -8.89 5.64
C ARG A 36 17.60 -8.67 4.19
N GLY A 37 18.13 -7.49 3.90
CA GLY A 37 18.59 -7.08 2.59
C GLY A 37 17.46 -6.52 1.71
N THR A 38 17.85 -5.68 0.76
CA THR A 38 16.94 -5.00 -0.18
C THR A 38 16.17 -5.96 -1.08
N ALA A 39 16.77 -7.10 -1.43
CA ALA A 39 16.10 -8.16 -2.19
C ALA A 39 14.85 -8.70 -1.47
N ALA A 40 14.88 -8.81 -0.13
CA ALA A 40 13.74 -9.27 0.66
C ALA A 40 12.63 -8.21 0.78
N GLU A 41 12.95 -6.94 0.47
CA GLU A 41 12.00 -5.82 0.45
C GLU A 41 11.42 -5.55 -0.95
N ALA A 42 11.84 -6.31 -1.97
CA ALA A 42 11.37 -6.13 -3.34
C ALA A 42 9.83 -6.22 -3.40
N GLY A 43 9.22 -5.17 -3.94
CA GLY A 43 7.76 -5.04 -4.06
C GLY A 43 7.00 -4.83 -2.75
N ARG A 44 7.70 -4.56 -1.65
CA ARG A 44 7.14 -4.31 -0.33
C ARG A 44 7.23 -2.83 0.05
N ALA A 45 6.77 -2.54 1.25
CA ALA A 45 6.66 -1.19 1.79
C ALA A 45 5.93 -0.23 0.84
N SER A 46 4.86 -0.70 0.19
CA SER A 46 4.25 -0.04 -0.97
C SER A 46 2.73 -0.18 -0.99
N ILE A 47 2.09 0.72 -1.73
CA ILE A 47 0.72 0.59 -2.22
C ILE A 47 0.81 0.26 -3.71
N TRP A 48 0.16 -0.83 -4.12
CA TRP A 48 0.02 -1.23 -5.51
C TRP A 48 -1.34 -0.78 -6.05
N ALA A 49 -1.36 -0.28 -7.28
CA ALA A 49 -2.59 -0.10 -8.05
C ALA A 49 -2.69 -1.25 -9.08
N ILE A 50 -3.84 -1.91 -9.11
CA ILE A 50 -4.14 -3.04 -9.99
C ILE A 50 -5.34 -2.66 -10.83
N ASP A 51 -5.15 -2.63 -12.14
CA ASP A 51 -6.22 -2.49 -13.12
C ASP A 51 -7.03 -3.79 -13.17
N LEU A 52 -8.34 -3.70 -12.93
CA LEU A 52 -9.21 -4.88 -12.79
C LEU A 52 -9.53 -5.57 -14.12
N ASP A 53 -9.50 -4.82 -15.23
CA ASP A 53 -9.82 -5.36 -16.55
C ASP A 53 -8.65 -6.17 -17.13
N THR A 54 -7.43 -5.67 -16.93
CA THR A 54 -6.20 -6.24 -17.52
C THR A 54 -5.38 -7.05 -16.51
N GLY A 55 -5.59 -6.86 -15.21
CA GLY A 55 -4.74 -7.40 -14.15
C GLY A 55 -3.36 -6.73 -14.05
N SER A 56 -3.12 -5.65 -14.81
CA SER A 56 -1.84 -4.94 -14.80
C SER A 56 -1.63 -4.26 -13.45
N GLN A 57 -0.42 -4.36 -12.91
CA GLN A 57 -0.08 -3.80 -11.60
C GLN A 57 1.06 -2.78 -11.70
N ARG A 58 0.97 -1.71 -10.91
CA ARG A 58 2.02 -0.71 -10.75
C ARG A 58 2.15 -0.24 -9.31
N VAL A 59 3.35 0.20 -8.93
CA VAL A 59 3.56 0.86 -7.63
C VAL A 59 2.92 2.24 -7.69
N PHE A 60 1.96 2.47 -6.80
CA PHE A 60 1.28 3.77 -6.64
C PHE A 60 2.01 4.66 -5.62
N ALA A 61 2.45 4.07 -4.51
CA ALA A 61 3.27 4.73 -3.50
C ALA A 61 4.25 3.72 -2.88
N SER A 62 5.42 4.17 -2.42
CA SER A 62 6.44 3.33 -1.78
C SER A 62 7.08 4.01 -0.57
N GLY A 63 7.90 3.29 0.19
CA GLY A 63 8.54 3.77 1.42
C GLY A 63 7.68 3.64 2.68
N LEU A 64 6.54 2.95 2.59
CA LEU A 64 5.56 2.80 3.66
C LEU A 64 5.84 1.51 4.43
N ARG A 65 6.46 1.59 5.62
CA ARG A 65 6.91 0.39 6.36
C ARG A 65 5.74 -0.55 6.70
N ASN A 66 4.65 0.00 7.21
CA ASN A 66 3.47 -0.74 7.66
C ASN A 66 2.17 0.02 7.35
N PRO A 67 1.81 0.20 6.07
CA PRO A 67 0.61 0.90 5.63
C PRO A 67 -0.64 0.09 6.00
N ASN A 68 -1.29 0.50 7.08
CA ASN A 68 -2.56 -0.05 7.51
C ASN A 68 -3.69 0.96 7.27
N GLY A 69 -4.85 0.44 6.89
CA GLY A 69 -5.99 1.27 6.51
C GLY A 69 -5.78 2.01 5.18
N LEU A 70 -6.83 2.02 4.38
CA LEU A 70 -6.94 2.83 3.19
C LEU A 70 -8.26 3.57 3.23
N ALA A 71 -8.24 4.86 2.91
CA ALA A 71 -9.46 5.65 2.85
C ALA A 71 -9.36 6.73 1.77
N TRP A 72 -10.47 6.92 1.04
CA TRP A 72 -10.66 8.04 0.13
C TRP A 72 -10.98 9.29 0.92
N ASN A 73 -10.32 10.40 0.59
CA ASN A 73 -10.70 11.71 1.10
C ASN A 73 -11.90 12.25 0.29
N PRO A 74 -13.11 12.36 0.87
CA PRO A 74 -14.31 12.77 0.16
C PRO A 74 -14.32 14.27 -0.19
N SER A 75 -13.49 15.10 0.45
CA SER A 75 -13.42 16.55 0.18
C SER A 75 -12.39 16.93 -0.88
N ALA A 76 -11.60 15.97 -1.37
CA ALA A 76 -10.67 16.19 -2.48
C ALA A 76 -11.46 16.28 -3.78
N ALA A 77 -11.92 17.48 -4.12
CA ALA A 77 -12.67 17.74 -5.34
C ALA A 77 -11.93 17.22 -6.58
N ARG A 78 -12.63 16.37 -7.35
CA ARG A 78 -12.32 15.90 -8.71
C ARG A 78 -11.13 14.94 -8.92
N TYR A 79 -10.20 14.85 -7.98
CA TYR A 79 -9.12 13.85 -8.02
C TYR A 79 -9.01 13.21 -6.63
N GLY A 80 -9.70 12.08 -6.44
CA GLY A 80 -9.76 11.40 -5.14
C GLY A 80 -8.38 11.24 -4.53
N ARG A 81 -8.19 11.65 -3.27
CA ARG A 81 -6.91 11.44 -2.57
C ARG A 81 -7.01 10.16 -1.76
N LEU A 82 -6.08 9.23 -2.00
CA LEU A 82 -5.96 8.01 -1.19
C LEU A 82 -5.08 8.29 0.02
N SER A 83 -5.55 7.91 1.21
CA SER A 83 -4.82 8.06 2.46
C SER A 83 -4.58 6.72 3.16
N THR A 84 -3.48 6.62 3.90
CA THR A 84 -3.12 5.44 4.72
C THR A 84 -2.44 5.87 6.03
N ASN A 85 -2.50 5.02 7.07
CA ASN A 85 -1.67 5.19 8.25
C ASN A 85 -0.42 4.30 8.12
N ALA A 86 0.77 4.88 8.10
CA ALA A 86 2.02 4.12 8.09
C ALA A 86 2.83 4.50 9.33
N THR A 87 3.48 3.53 9.98
CA THR A 87 4.24 3.78 11.21
C THR A 87 5.38 4.81 11.04
N ASN A 88 5.82 5.05 9.81
CA ASN A 88 6.83 6.04 9.44
C ASN A 88 6.27 7.27 8.68
N SER A 89 4.94 7.43 8.60
CA SER A 89 4.32 8.64 8.04
C SER A 89 3.03 8.99 8.77
N ALA A 90 2.91 10.25 9.20
CA ALA A 90 1.59 10.86 9.43
C ALA A 90 0.71 10.63 8.19
N THR A 91 -0.62 10.49 8.37
CA THR A 91 -1.59 10.19 7.30
C THR A 91 -1.16 10.77 5.96
N THR A 92 -0.67 9.91 5.05
CA THR A 92 -0.09 10.37 3.78
C THR A 92 -1.15 10.30 2.72
N SER A 93 -1.44 11.42 2.07
CA SER A 93 -2.40 11.50 0.97
C SER A 93 -1.66 11.55 -0.36
N PHE A 94 -2.07 10.70 -1.29
CA PHE A 94 -1.49 10.63 -2.64
C PHE A 94 -2.50 11.10 -3.69
N PRO A 95 -2.10 11.92 -4.68
CA PRO A 95 -2.94 12.21 -5.83
C PRO A 95 -3.09 10.96 -6.70
N ILE A 96 -4.25 10.78 -7.32
CA ILE A 96 -4.41 9.80 -8.41
C ILE A 96 -3.64 10.36 -9.62
N ILE A 97 -2.65 9.58 -10.10
CA ILE A 97 -1.88 9.81 -11.32
C ILE A 97 -2.44 8.97 -12.45
#